data_AF-A0A915PAM0-F1
#
_entry.id   AF-A0A915PAM0-F1
#
_cell.length_a   1.000
_cell.length_b   1.000
_cell.length_c   1.000
_cell.angle_alpha   90.00
_cell.angle_beta   90.00
_cell.angle_gamma   90.00
#
_symmetry.space_group_name_H-M   'P 1'
#
loop_
_entity.id
_entity.type
_entity.pdbx_description
1 polymer ?
#
loop_
_entity_poly.entity_id
_entity_poly.type
_entity_poly.pdbx_seq_one_letter_code
_entity_poly.pdbx_strand_id
1 'polypeptide(L)'
;MLINGGGGGKKRRGGGGGGGNGGGKSSHEELHCLVGLVRIPLSQLVGKQPIEKWYLISSGEPSQTSSSSTDSQPSLRLKARYQSVQILPLNAYLPFRKSLHTYFLPLCTAFEPILGVKAKEDFANSLVKILHIERNAPEALAELVMAEVLTQENDHLLFRGNSLATKAVEAYMKLVATDYLQ
;
A
#
# COMPACT_ATOMS: atom_id res chain seq x y z
N MET A 1 -1.68 4.20 16.38
CA MET A 1 -1.49 4.91 15.11
C MET A 1 -2.33 6.17 15.22
N LEU A 2 -1.70 7.32 15.50
CA LEU A 2 -2.33 8.63 15.49
C LEU A 2 -1.73 9.35 14.28
N ILE A 3 -2.56 9.64 13.29
CA ILE A 3 -2.25 10.53 12.18
C ILE A 3 -3.15 11.74 12.40
N ASN A 4 -2.59 12.87 12.82
CA ASN A 4 -2.88 14.10 12.10
C ASN A 4 -1.81 15.16 12.32
N GLY A 5 -1.40 15.75 11.20
CA GLY A 5 -0.46 16.85 11.12
C GLY A 5 -1.12 18.21 11.27
N GLY A 6 -0.30 19.24 11.11
CA GLY A 6 -0.75 20.62 10.96
C GLY A 6 -0.38 21.52 12.14
N GLY A 7 0.91 21.68 12.41
CA GLY A 7 1.41 22.79 13.21
C GLY A 7 1.68 24.02 12.33
N GLY A 8 1.10 25.16 12.68
CA GLY A 8 1.54 26.45 12.15
C GLY A 8 0.58 27.62 12.37
N GLY A 9 0.97 28.57 13.23
CA GLY A 9 0.67 30.00 12.99
C GLY A 9 -0.19 30.79 14.00
N LYS A 10 0.48 31.32 15.03
CA LYS A 10 0.19 32.54 15.85
C LYS A 10 -0.90 33.52 15.36
N LYS A 11 -1.75 34.01 16.28
CA LYS A 11 -1.63 35.35 16.94
C LYS A 11 -2.77 35.62 17.94
N ARG A 12 -2.41 36.01 19.16
CA ARG A 12 -3.31 36.56 20.21
C ARG A 12 -3.34 38.09 20.10
N ARG A 13 -4.54 38.68 20.26
CA ARG A 13 -4.93 40.06 20.70
C ARG A 13 -6.48 40.00 20.69
N GLY A 14 -7.27 40.27 21.72
CA GLY A 14 -7.24 41.33 22.73
C GLY A 14 -8.28 42.39 22.35
N GLY A 15 -9.44 42.45 23.05
CA GLY A 15 -10.46 43.50 22.86
C GLY A 15 -11.88 43.02 23.17
N GLY A 16 -12.60 43.72 24.06
CA GLY A 16 -13.81 43.25 24.72
C GLY A 16 -15.16 43.76 24.18
N GLY A 17 -16.21 43.38 24.90
CA GLY A 17 -17.48 44.09 25.07
C GLY A 17 -18.52 43.99 23.95
N GLY A 18 -19.75 43.58 24.31
CA GLY A 18 -20.96 43.88 23.54
C GLY A 18 -21.90 42.68 23.34
N GLY A 19 -23.06 42.74 23.99
CA GLY A 19 -24.10 41.72 23.88
C GLY A 19 -24.74 41.64 22.48
N GLY A 20 -25.32 40.48 22.19
CA GLY A 20 -26.06 40.22 20.97
C GLY A 20 -26.67 38.83 21.02
N ASN A 21 -27.96 38.79 21.36
CA ASN A 21 -28.82 37.63 21.20
C ASN A 21 -28.92 37.28 19.70
N GLY A 22 -28.60 36.05 19.33
CA GLY A 22 -28.65 35.59 17.94
C GLY A 22 -28.54 34.08 17.87
N GLY A 23 -29.65 33.43 17.50
CA GLY A 23 -29.73 31.99 17.31
C GLY A 23 -28.70 31.51 16.28
N GLY A 24 -27.86 30.57 16.70
CA GLY A 24 -26.89 29.89 15.85
C GLY A 24 -27.17 28.39 15.90
N LYS A 25 -27.56 27.83 14.76
CA LYS A 25 -27.63 26.39 14.49
C LYS A 25 -26.36 25.72 15.02
N SER A 26 -26.51 24.74 15.91
CA SER A 26 -25.41 23.90 16.36
C SER A 26 -24.86 23.14 15.16
N SER A 27 -23.77 23.64 14.58
CA SER A 27 -22.90 22.86 13.71
C SER A 27 -22.52 21.62 14.49
N HIS A 28 -23.01 20.48 14.02
CA HIS A 28 -22.72 19.18 14.58
C HIS A 28 -21.27 18.85 14.20
N GLU A 29 -20.30 19.50 14.87
CA GLU A 29 -18.94 19.01 14.90
C GLU A 29 -19.02 17.63 15.52
N GLU A 30 -18.72 16.59 14.74
CA GLU A 30 -18.59 15.23 15.23
C GLU A 30 -17.44 15.19 16.23
N LEU A 31 -17.75 15.52 17.48
CA LEU A 31 -16.84 15.42 18.60
C LEU A 31 -16.66 13.93 18.88
N HIS A 32 -15.66 13.33 18.22
CA HIS A 32 -15.24 11.98 18.51
C HIS A 32 -14.73 11.91 19.96
N CYS A 33 -15.54 11.33 20.85
CA CYS A 33 -15.15 11.08 22.23
C CYS A 33 -14.22 9.87 22.32
N LEU A 34 -13.10 9.98 23.05
CA LEU A 34 -12.18 8.88 23.27
C LEU A 34 -12.81 7.84 24.20
N VAL A 35 -13.25 6.71 23.62
CA VAL A 35 -13.86 5.59 24.37
C VAL A 35 -12.82 4.80 25.19
N GLY A 36 -11.53 4.87 24.80
CA GLY A 36 -10.41 4.38 25.60
C GLY A 36 -9.20 3.95 24.77
N LEU A 37 -8.20 3.36 25.42
CA LEU A 37 -6.87 3.11 24.86
C LEU A 37 -6.44 1.65 25.01
N VAL A 38 -5.86 1.11 23.94
CA VAL A 38 -5.23 -0.22 23.90
C VAL A 38 -3.78 -0.08 23.43
N ARG A 39 -2.83 -0.65 24.17
CA ARG A 39 -1.41 -0.72 23.77
C ARG A 39 -1.06 -2.15 23.38
N ILE A 40 -0.72 -2.35 22.11
CA ILE A 40 -0.33 -3.65 21.57
C ILE A 40 1.17 -3.62 21.26
N PRO A 41 2.01 -4.41 21.97
CA PRO A 41 3.42 -4.53 21.63
C PRO A 41 3.59 -5.09 20.22
N LEU A 42 4.40 -4.45 19.39
CA LEU A 42 4.62 -4.87 18.00
C LEU A 42 5.18 -6.30 17.90
N SER A 43 5.94 -6.75 18.90
CA SER A 43 6.44 -8.13 19.01
C SER A 43 5.32 -9.17 18.97
N GLN A 44 4.11 -8.83 19.45
CA GLN A 44 2.95 -9.71 19.41
C GLN A 44 2.26 -9.77 18.05
N LEU A 45 2.67 -8.93 17.10
CA LEU A 45 2.08 -8.85 15.75
C LEU A 45 3.06 -9.31 14.66
N VAL A 46 4.27 -9.75 15.04
CA VAL A 46 5.26 -10.30 14.11
C VAL A 46 4.89 -11.74 13.78
N GLY A 47 4.60 -12.03 12.51
CA GLY A 47 4.25 -13.38 12.07
C GLY A 47 3.83 -13.44 10.60
N LYS A 48 3.66 -14.65 10.07
CA LYS A 48 3.16 -14.88 8.69
C LYS A 48 1.66 -14.66 8.57
N GLN A 49 0.89 -15.02 9.60
CA GLN A 49 -0.55 -14.86 9.65
C GLN A 49 -0.95 -13.66 10.53
N PRO A 50 -2.05 -12.96 10.21
CA PRO A 50 -2.58 -11.93 11.07
C PRO A 50 -3.07 -12.54 12.38
N ILE A 51 -2.76 -11.87 13.49
CA ILE A 51 -3.12 -12.31 14.83
C ILE A 51 -4.41 -11.62 15.21
N GLU A 52 -5.37 -12.41 15.69
CA GLU A 52 -6.68 -11.96 16.09
C GLU A 52 -6.87 -12.21 17.59
N LYS A 53 -7.07 -11.14 18.36
CA LYS A 53 -7.11 -11.21 19.83
C LYS A 53 -8.04 -10.16 20.42
N TRP A 54 -8.63 -10.49 21.56
CA TRP A 54 -9.36 -9.56 22.41
C TRP A 54 -8.39 -8.75 23.27
N TYR A 55 -8.56 -7.43 23.26
CA TYR A 55 -7.80 -6.49 24.07
C TYR A 55 -8.75 -5.70 24.97
N LEU A 56 -8.43 -5.64 26.26
CA LEU A 56 -9.19 -4.83 27.20
C LEU A 56 -8.87 -3.35 26.99
N ILE A 57 -9.90 -2.51 26.95
CA ILE A 57 -9.76 -1.07 26.77
C ILE A 57 -9.43 -0.46 28.13
N SER A 58 -8.37 0.35 28.18
CA SER A 58 -8.01 1.16 29.36
C SER A 58 -8.63 2.54 29.23
N SER A 59 -9.42 2.99 30.22
CA SER A 59 -9.87 4.39 30.27
C SER A 59 -8.65 5.29 30.53
N GLY A 60 -8.46 6.32 29.70
CA GLY A 60 -7.24 7.13 29.67
C GLY A 60 -7.07 8.12 30.84
N GLU A 61 -7.95 8.12 31.83
CA GLU A 61 -7.89 9.05 32.98
C GLU A 61 -7.56 8.33 34.29
N PRO A 62 -6.51 8.76 35.03
CA PRO A 62 -6.30 8.34 36.40
C PRO A 62 -7.09 9.27 37.33
N SER A 63 -8.40 9.09 37.43
CA SER A 63 -9.14 9.74 38.52
C SER A 63 -10.43 9.02 38.91
N GLN A 64 -10.38 8.56 40.16
CA GLN A 64 -11.48 8.50 41.12
C GLN A 64 -12.51 7.37 40.95
N THR A 65 -12.29 6.34 41.76
CA THR A 65 -13.30 5.73 42.65
C THR A 65 -14.75 5.75 42.16
N SER A 66 -15.16 4.67 41.50
CA SER A 66 -16.48 4.11 41.70
C SER A 66 -16.42 2.60 41.61
N SER A 67 -16.70 1.96 42.74
CA SER A 67 -16.95 0.54 42.86
C SER A 67 -18.24 0.18 42.12
N SER A 68 -18.15 -0.51 40.98
CA SER A 68 -19.25 -1.36 40.50
C SER A 68 -18.81 -2.33 39.42
N SER A 69 -19.04 -3.61 39.69
CA SER A 69 -19.04 -4.77 38.78
C SER A 69 -17.75 -5.06 38.01
N THR A 70 -17.09 -6.14 38.41
CA THR A 70 -16.06 -6.88 37.67
C THR A 70 -16.54 -7.49 36.34
N ASP A 71 -17.71 -7.09 35.82
CA ASP A 71 -18.49 -7.88 34.85
C ASP A 71 -18.65 -7.27 33.46
N SER A 72 -18.06 -6.09 33.16
CA SER A 72 -18.07 -5.57 31.78
C SER A 72 -16.98 -4.53 31.54
N GLN A 73 -15.71 -4.92 31.65
CA GLN A 73 -14.66 -4.07 31.10
C GLN A 73 -14.78 -4.12 29.57
N PRO A 74 -14.94 -2.97 28.88
CA PRO A 74 -15.10 -2.97 27.44
C PRO A 74 -13.87 -3.55 26.76
N SER A 75 -14.09 -4.42 25.78
CA SER A 75 -13.03 -5.14 25.07
C SER A 75 -13.15 -4.94 23.56
N LEU A 76 -12.01 -4.95 22.88
CA LEU A 76 -11.89 -4.74 21.45
C LEU A 76 -11.22 -5.95 20.81
N ARG A 77 -11.87 -6.54 19.82
CA ARG A 77 -11.28 -7.60 19.00
C ARG A 77 -10.55 -6.98 17.83
N LEU A 78 -9.25 -7.19 17.76
CA LEU A 78 -8.42 -6.69 16.66
C LEU A 78 -7.75 -7.84 15.94
N LYS A 79 -7.77 -7.76 14.61
CA LYS A 79 -7.00 -8.61 13.70
C LYS A 79 -5.93 -7.76 13.03
N ALA A 80 -4.67 -8.00 13.36
CA ALA A 80 -3.56 -7.19 12.87
C ALA A 80 -2.31 -8.02 12.58
N ARG A 81 -1.47 -7.52 11.67
CA ARG A 81 -0.15 -8.07 11.36
C ARG A 81 0.83 -6.91 11.22
N TYR A 82 2.00 -7.03 11.83
CA TYR A 82 3.07 -6.08 11.66
C TYR A 82 4.17 -6.69 10.79
N GLN A 83 4.57 -5.94 9.75
CA GLN A 83 5.68 -6.28 8.88
C GLN A 83 6.55 -5.03 8.71
N SER A 84 7.85 -5.17 9.01
CA SER A 84 8.84 -4.15 8.73
C SER A 84 9.58 -4.53 7.45
N VAL A 85 9.58 -3.63 6.47
CA VAL A 85 10.30 -3.80 5.20
C VAL A 85 11.32 -2.67 5.10
N GLN A 86 12.57 -3.02 4.82
CA GLN A 86 13.64 -2.05 4.60
C GLN A 86 13.88 -1.90 3.10
N ILE A 87 13.85 -0.66 2.62
CA ILE A 87 14.20 -0.30 1.25
C ILE A 87 15.59 0.33 1.31
N LEU A 88 16.53 -0.23 0.55
CA LEU A 88 17.90 0.28 0.51
C LEU A 88 17.97 1.60 -0.29
N PRO A 89 19.02 2.40 -0.13
CA PRO A 89 19.22 3.56 -0.99
C PRO A 89 19.50 3.13 -2.44
N LEU A 90 19.23 4.03 -3.40
CA LEU A 90 19.25 3.70 -4.84
C LEU A 90 20.60 3.15 -5.34
N ASN A 91 21.71 3.60 -4.74
CA ASN A 91 23.07 3.16 -5.07
C ASN A 91 23.24 1.64 -4.90
N ALA A 92 22.59 1.03 -3.91
CA ALA A 92 22.65 -0.42 -3.67
C ALA A 92 21.97 -1.22 -4.79
N TYR A 93 21.04 -0.62 -5.52
CA TYR A 93 20.31 -1.28 -6.61
C TYR A 93 20.95 -1.10 -8.00
N LEU A 94 22.00 -0.29 -8.14
CA LEU A 94 22.63 -0.03 -9.45
C LEU A 94 23.16 -1.29 -10.14
N PRO A 95 23.84 -2.23 -9.46
CA PRO A 95 24.31 -3.46 -10.11
C PRO A 95 23.13 -4.31 -10.59
N PHE A 96 22.08 -4.43 -9.78
CA PHE A 96 20.87 -5.15 -10.12
C PHE A 96 20.17 -4.55 -11.35
N ARG A 97 20.07 -3.21 -11.38
CA ARG A 97 19.53 -2.46 -12.52
C ARG A 97 20.31 -2.75 -13.81
N LYS A 98 21.64 -2.73 -13.77
CA LYS A 98 22.48 -3.06 -14.94
C LYS A 98 22.26 -4.50 -15.41
N SER A 99 22.18 -5.44 -14.47
CA SER A 99 21.90 -6.85 -14.79
C SER A 99 20.51 -7.03 -15.41
N LEU A 100 19.49 -6.32 -14.91
CA LEU A 100 18.15 -6.36 -15.48
C LEU A 100 18.14 -5.91 -16.95
N HIS A 101 18.88 -4.85 -17.31
CA HIS A 101 19.01 -4.46 -18.72
C HIS A 101 19.68 -5.53 -19.57
N THR A 102 20.81 -6.04 -19.08
CA THR A 102 21.66 -6.96 -19.85
C THR A 102 20.95 -8.31 -20.08
N TYR A 103 20.17 -8.75 -19.10
CA TYR A 103 19.55 -10.08 -19.08
C TYR A 103 18.03 -10.03 -19.12
N PHE A 104 17.41 -8.91 -19.52
CA PHE A 104 15.96 -8.75 -19.55
C PHE A 104 15.28 -9.92 -20.27
N LEU A 105 15.64 -10.14 -21.53
CA LEU A 105 15.01 -11.15 -22.36
C LEU A 105 15.31 -12.59 -21.88
N PRO A 106 16.58 -12.96 -21.59
CA PRO A 106 16.89 -14.27 -21.00
C PRO A 106 16.19 -14.55 -19.67
N LEU A 107 15.97 -13.52 -18.84
CA LEU A 107 15.30 -13.66 -17.55
C LEU A 107 13.80 -13.89 -17.75
N CYS A 108 13.18 -13.14 -18.66
CA CYS A 108 11.78 -13.33 -19.04
C CYS A 108 11.52 -14.74 -19.60
N THR A 109 12.37 -15.23 -20.50
CA THR A 109 12.22 -16.57 -21.09
C THR A 109 12.46 -17.68 -20.06
N ALA A 110 13.43 -17.52 -19.16
CA ALA A 110 13.68 -18.48 -18.08
C ALA A 110 12.52 -18.53 -17.06
N PHE A 111 11.87 -17.39 -16.79
CA PHE A 111 10.79 -17.30 -15.81
C PHE A 111 9.42 -17.70 -16.35
N GLU A 112 9.23 -17.64 -17.67
CA GLU A 112 7.97 -18.01 -18.33
C GLU A 112 7.44 -19.40 -17.89
N PRO A 113 8.24 -20.48 -17.85
CA PRO A 113 7.75 -21.79 -17.38
C PRO A 113 7.71 -21.94 -15.85
N ILE A 114 8.42 -21.09 -15.10
CA ILE A 114 8.61 -21.25 -13.63
C ILE A 114 7.52 -20.51 -12.85
N LEU A 115 7.12 -19.34 -13.30
CA LEU A 115 6.20 -18.47 -12.57
C LEU A 115 4.74 -18.91 -12.75
N GLY A 116 4.00 -19.01 -11.64
CA GLY A 116 2.53 -19.11 -11.69
C GLY A 116 1.88 -17.82 -12.19
N VAL A 117 0.62 -17.89 -12.63
CA VAL A 117 -0.11 -16.77 -13.25
C VAL A 117 -0.03 -15.47 -12.44
N LYS A 118 -0.28 -15.54 -11.12
CA LYS A 118 -0.21 -14.36 -10.24
C LYS A 118 1.21 -13.80 -10.11
N ALA A 119 2.21 -14.68 -10.02
CA ALA A 119 3.60 -14.26 -9.92
C ALA A 119 4.11 -13.62 -11.22
N LYS A 120 3.66 -14.11 -12.39
CA LYS A 120 3.93 -13.46 -13.69
C LYS A 120 3.37 -12.05 -13.73
N GLU A 121 2.13 -11.86 -13.27
CA GLU A 121 1.50 -10.54 -13.21
C GLU A 121 2.27 -9.58 -12.27
N ASP A 122 2.60 -10.02 -11.06
CA ASP A 122 3.34 -9.20 -10.09
C ASP A 122 4.75 -8.84 -10.61
N PHE A 123 5.42 -9.81 -11.25
CA PHE A 123 6.73 -9.63 -11.87
C PHE A 123 6.65 -8.65 -13.07
N ALA A 124 5.73 -8.86 -14.01
CA ALA A 124 5.52 -8.00 -15.16
C ALA A 124 5.21 -6.56 -14.75
N ASN A 125 4.30 -6.35 -13.79
CA ASN A 125 3.96 -5.04 -13.25
C ASN A 125 5.18 -4.30 -12.67
N SER A 126 6.04 -5.02 -11.95
CA SER A 126 7.23 -4.45 -11.34
C SER A 126 8.28 -4.12 -12.40
N LEU A 127 8.49 -5.02 -13.35
CA LEU A 127 9.49 -4.89 -14.41
C LEU A 127 9.16 -3.73 -15.35
N VAL A 128 7.91 -3.61 -15.79
CA VAL A 128 7.45 -2.53 -16.67
C VAL A 128 7.64 -1.15 -16.03
N LYS A 129 7.41 -1.01 -14.72
CA LYS A 129 7.65 0.24 -14.00
C LYS A 129 9.12 0.63 -14.03
N ILE A 130 10.02 -0.33 -13.86
CA ILE A 130 11.47 -0.11 -13.94
C ILE A 130 11.82 0.36 -15.37
N LEU A 131 11.43 -0.39 -16.39
CA LEU A 131 11.72 -0.06 -17.79
C LEU A 131 11.14 1.29 -18.23
N HIS A 132 9.97 1.66 -17.70
CA HIS A 132 9.31 2.93 -18.01
C HIS A 132 10.09 4.13 -17.46
N ILE A 133 10.57 4.04 -16.21
CA ILE A 133 11.42 5.07 -15.60
C ILE A 133 12.72 5.24 -16.40
N GLU A 134 13.17 4.18 -17.04
CA GLU A 134 14.39 4.13 -17.84
C GLU A 134 14.19 4.54 -19.31
N ARG A 135 12.95 4.84 -19.71
CA ARG A 135 12.58 5.22 -21.08
C ARG A 135 12.93 4.14 -22.12
N ASN A 136 12.87 2.87 -21.73
CA ASN A 136 13.17 1.72 -22.60
C ASN A 136 12.03 0.68 -22.65
N ALA A 137 10.85 1.02 -22.13
CA ALA A 137 9.73 0.08 -22.05
C ALA A 137 9.21 -0.36 -23.44
N PRO A 138 8.95 0.54 -24.42
CA PRO A 138 8.44 0.13 -25.72
C PRO A 138 9.36 -0.85 -26.45
N GLU A 139 10.66 -0.57 -26.48
CA GLU A 139 11.68 -1.36 -27.16
C GLU A 139 11.82 -2.74 -26.50
N ALA A 140 11.96 -2.78 -25.17
CA ALA A 140 12.07 -4.04 -24.43
C ALA A 140 10.80 -4.91 -24.55
N LEU A 141 9.61 -4.30 -24.52
CA LEU A 141 8.35 -5.03 -24.69
C LEU A 141 8.19 -5.56 -26.12
N ALA A 142 8.63 -4.82 -27.13
CA ALA A 142 8.65 -5.30 -28.50
C ALA A 142 9.57 -6.52 -28.65
N GLU A 143 10.78 -6.49 -28.07
CA GLU A 143 11.68 -7.65 -28.08
C GLU A 143 11.07 -8.86 -27.37
N LEU A 144 10.42 -8.66 -26.22
CA LEU A 144 9.74 -9.73 -25.49
C LEU A 144 8.60 -10.36 -26.28
N VAL A 145 7.77 -9.54 -26.92
CA VAL A 145 6.67 -10.01 -27.77
C VAL A 145 7.20 -10.74 -28.99
N MET A 146 8.22 -10.21 -29.65
CA MET A 146 8.83 -10.88 -30.80
C MET A 146 9.44 -12.23 -30.41
N ALA A 147 10.08 -12.33 -29.24
CA ALA A 147 10.59 -13.60 -28.75
C ALA A 147 9.47 -14.62 -28.46
N GLU A 148 8.32 -14.19 -27.92
CA GLU A 148 7.15 -15.05 -27.77
C GLU A 148 6.65 -15.56 -29.12
N VAL A 149 6.52 -14.66 -30.11
CA VAL A 149 6.06 -15.01 -31.46
C VAL A 149 6.99 -16.03 -32.13
N LEU A 150 8.30 -15.88 -31.97
CA LEU A 150 9.28 -16.78 -32.59
C LEU A 150 9.40 -18.14 -31.89
N THR A 151 9.01 -18.23 -30.62
CA THR A 151 9.13 -19.47 -29.83
C THR A 151 7.84 -20.28 -29.78
N GLN A 152 6.70 -19.67 -30.11
CA GLN A 152 5.42 -20.33 -30.11
C GLN A 152 5.19 -21.08 -31.44
N GLU A 153 5.07 -22.40 -31.36
CA GLU A 153 4.79 -23.25 -32.54
C GLU A 153 3.30 -23.25 -32.94
N ASN A 154 2.41 -22.89 -32.01
CA ASN A 154 0.97 -22.86 -32.22
C ASN A 154 0.41 -21.46 -32.11
N ASP A 155 0.04 -20.87 -33.26
CA ASP A 155 -0.51 -19.51 -33.35
C ASP A 155 -1.75 -19.29 -32.47
N HIS A 156 -2.54 -20.33 -32.18
CA HIS A 156 -3.71 -20.22 -31.29
C HIS A 156 -3.35 -19.97 -29.82
N LEU A 157 -2.08 -20.12 -29.44
CA LEU A 157 -1.57 -19.85 -28.10
C LEU A 157 -0.83 -18.51 -27.99
N LEU A 158 -0.63 -17.80 -29.11
CA LEU A 158 -0.06 -16.46 -29.11
C LEU A 158 -0.96 -15.47 -28.38
N PHE A 159 -0.35 -14.54 -27.66
CA PHE A 159 -1.05 -13.48 -26.94
C PHE A 159 -2.14 -13.98 -25.97
N ARG A 160 -1.99 -15.18 -25.44
CA ARG A 160 -2.84 -15.66 -24.35
C ARG A 160 -2.49 -14.88 -23.09
N GLY A 161 -3.48 -14.30 -22.41
CA GLY A 161 -3.29 -13.46 -21.21
C GLY A 161 -2.61 -14.12 -19.99
N ASN A 162 -2.04 -15.32 -20.12
CA ASN A 162 -1.27 -16.02 -19.09
C ASN A 162 0.25 -16.01 -19.37
N SER A 163 0.69 -15.48 -20.51
CA SER A 163 2.11 -15.35 -20.82
C SER A 163 2.71 -14.10 -20.20
N LEU A 164 4.02 -14.10 -19.98
CA LEU A 164 4.69 -12.92 -19.45
C LEU A 164 4.66 -11.74 -20.43
N ALA A 165 4.73 -12.00 -21.74
CA ALA A 165 4.65 -10.95 -22.76
C ALA A 165 3.31 -10.22 -22.69
N THR A 166 2.20 -10.95 -22.66
CA THR A 166 0.86 -10.33 -22.54
C THR A 166 0.68 -9.60 -21.21
N LYS A 167 1.13 -10.17 -20.09
CA LYS A 167 1.08 -9.48 -18.79
C LYS A 167 1.90 -8.20 -18.76
N ALA A 168 3.06 -8.18 -19.42
CA ALA A 168 3.90 -7.00 -19.49
C ALA A 168 3.28 -5.91 -20.38
N VAL A 169 2.68 -6.28 -21.51
CA VAL A 169 1.94 -5.34 -22.37
C VAL A 169 0.71 -4.78 -21.65
N GLU A 170 -0.09 -5.63 -21.00
CA GLU A 170 -1.25 -5.20 -20.19
C GLU A 170 -0.83 -4.21 -19.09
N ALA A 171 0.25 -4.51 -18.37
CA ALA A 171 0.78 -3.64 -17.32
C ALA A 171 1.26 -2.29 -17.88
N TYR A 172 1.91 -2.30 -19.05
CA TYR A 172 2.37 -1.07 -19.70
C TYR A 172 1.21 -0.21 -20.18
N MET A 173 0.21 -0.80 -20.82
CA MET A 173 -1.00 -0.09 -21.24
C MET A 173 -1.70 0.55 -20.03
N LYS A 174 -1.86 -0.18 -18.92
CA LYS A 174 -2.42 0.39 -17.68
C LYS A 174 -1.59 1.56 -17.14
N LEU A 175 -0.26 1.48 -17.23
CA LEU A 175 0.65 2.51 -16.75
C LEU A 175 0.55 3.81 -17.56
N VAL A 176 0.44 3.73 -18.89
CA VAL A 176 0.51 4.91 -19.77
C VAL A 176 -0.84 5.40 -20.30
N ALA A 177 -1.86 4.53 -20.37
CA ALA A 177 -3.16 4.85 -20.96
C ALA A 177 -4.18 5.39 -19.95
N THR A 178 -3.76 5.77 -18.73
CA THR A 178 -4.69 6.28 -17.71
C THR A 178 -5.43 7.52 -18.19
N ASP A 179 -4.73 8.46 -18.84
CA ASP A 179 -5.32 9.69 -19.37
C ASP A 179 -6.19 9.46 -20.61
N TYR A 180 -5.96 8.37 -21.34
CA TYR A 180 -6.75 8.01 -22.52
C TYR A 180 -8.10 7.37 -22.15
N LEU A 181 -8.20 6.75 -20.97
CA LEU A 181 -9.37 6.00 -20.51
C LEU A 181 -10.33 6.83 -19.64
N GLN A 182 -9.97 8.06 -19.27
CA GLN A 182 -10.84 9.00 -18.55
C GLN A 182 -11.81 9.70 -19.51
#